data_AF-A0A255DRK4-F1
#
_entry.id   AF-A0A255DRK4-F1
#
_cell.length_a   1.000
_cell.length_b   1.000
_cell.length_c   1.000
_cell.angle_alpha   90.00
_cell.angle_beta   90.00
_cell.angle_gamma   90.00
#
_symmetry.space_group_name_H-M   'P 1'
#
loop_
_entity.id
_entity.type
_entity.pdbx_description
1 polymer ?
#
loop_
_entity_poly.entity_id
_entity_poly.type
_entity_poly.pdbx_seq_one_letter_code
_entity_poly.pdbx_strand_id
1 'polypeptide(L)'
;MTQTLDAARDWLRDRVDDGEECPCCRQFAKVYKRKLNAGMARVLIAMYRKAGTDWTYLPHVDLKDGEKRRTVGHSGEMCMTRYWGLIEAYPDTKREDGSSRVGWWRLTPLGVEFVLGRTQVPKYARVYSSRCLGLTGDPVSITDALGTKFNYADLMAGV
;
A
#
# COMPACT_ATOMS: atom_id res chain seq x y z
N MET A 1 15.02 20.34 -32.79
CA MET A 1 14.34 21.30 -31.90
C MET A 1 14.50 20.79 -30.48
N THR A 2 15.16 21.56 -29.62
CA THR A 2 15.40 21.16 -28.23
C THR A 2 14.13 21.43 -27.42
N GLN A 3 13.39 20.40 -27.05
CA GLN A 3 12.24 20.53 -26.15
C GLN A 3 12.73 20.97 -24.76
N THR A 4 12.08 21.96 -24.15
CA THR A 4 12.39 22.36 -22.78
C THR A 4 11.88 21.32 -21.79
N LEU A 5 12.46 21.26 -20.59
CA LEU A 5 12.01 20.31 -19.55
C LEU A 5 10.54 20.54 -19.14
N ASP A 6 10.08 21.79 -19.13
CA ASP A 6 8.68 22.08 -18.78
C ASP A 6 7.72 21.65 -19.89
N ALA A 7 8.07 21.88 -21.16
CA ALA A 7 7.29 21.35 -22.29
C ALA A 7 7.23 19.82 -22.26
N ALA A 8 8.34 19.14 -21.92
CA ALA A 8 8.36 17.69 -21.76
C ALA A 8 7.49 17.21 -20.59
N ARG A 9 7.47 17.93 -19.46
CA ARG A 9 6.62 17.60 -18.30
C ARG A 9 5.14 17.73 -18.62
N ASP A 10 4.74 18.83 -19.24
CA ASP A 10 3.33 19.06 -19.59
C ASP A 10 2.87 18.04 -20.63
N TRP A 11 3.69 17.80 -21.66
CA TRP A 11 3.42 16.75 -22.65
C TRP A 11 3.22 15.36 -22.02
N LEU A 12 4.03 15.02 -21.02
CA LEU A 12 3.95 13.73 -20.35
C LEU A 12 2.73 13.65 -19.41
N ARG A 13 2.38 14.72 -18.70
CA ARG A 13 1.22 14.79 -17.78
C ARG A 13 -0.09 14.41 -18.47
N ASP A 14 -0.27 14.79 -19.73
CA ASP A 14 -1.47 14.49 -20.50
C ASP A 14 -1.56 13.01 -20.94
N ARG A 15 -0.48 12.24 -20.79
CA ARG A 15 -0.34 10.87 -21.32
C ARG A 15 -0.06 9.81 -20.25
N VAL A 16 0.41 10.21 -19.07
CA VAL A 16 0.81 9.24 -18.03
C VAL A 16 -0.33 8.36 -17.53
N ASP A 17 -1.60 8.74 -17.70
CA ASP A 17 -2.73 7.88 -17.29
C ASP A 17 -2.79 6.58 -18.11
N ASP A 18 -2.54 6.66 -19.42
CA ASP A 18 -2.44 5.49 -20.30
C ASP A 18 -1.04 4.86 -20.26
N GLY A 19 -0.03 5.70 -20.01
CA GLY A 19 1.37 5.34 -19.88
C GLY A 19 2.14 5.62 -21.16
N GLU A 20 3.32 6.23 -21.03
CA GLU A 20 4.10 6.73 -22.16
C GLU A 20 5.61 6.74 -21.85
N GLU A 21 6.44 6.67 -22.89
CA GLU A 21 7.89 6.86 -22.76
C GLU A 21 8.25 8.34 -22.62
N CYS A 22 9.03 8.66 -21.58
CA CYS A 22 9.51 10.01 -21.37
C CYS A 22 10.36 10.48 -22.56
N PRO A 23 10.04 11.64 -23.19
CA PRO A 23 10.78 12.11 -24.38
C PRO A 23 12.23 12.52 -24.06
N CYS A 24 12.58 12.69 -22.79
CA CYS A 24 13.94 13.06 -22.36
C CYS A 24 14.83 11.86 -22.07
N CYS A 25 14.31 10.83 -21.39
CA CYS A 25 15.10 9.71 -20.87
C CYS A 25 14.62 8.33 -21.31
N ARG A 26 13.51 8.26 -22.07
CA ARG A 26 12.87 7.02 -22.55
C ARG A 26 12.38 6.08 -21.44
N GLN A 27 12.36 6.52 -20.19
CA GLN A 27 11.76 5.76 -19.11
C GLN A 27 10.24 5.75 -19.29
N PHE A 28 9.63 4.57 -19.15
CA PHE A 28 8.18 4.42 -19.15
C PHE A 28 7.56 5.05 -17.89
N ALA A 29 6.68 6.02 -18.10
CA ALA A 29 5.99 6.78 -17.07
C ALA A 29 4.50 6.48 -17.13
N LYS A 30 3.94 5.96 -16.02
CA LYS A 30 2.53 5.60 -15.92
C LYS A 30 1.95 5.85 -14.53
N VAL A 31 0.75 6.41 -14.48
CA VAL A 31 -0.10 6.45 -13.29
C VAL A 31 -0.75 5.08 -13.13
N TYR A 32 -0.49 4.44 -12.00
CA TYR A 32 -1.08 3.15 -11.69
C TYR A 32 -2.32 3.34 -10.82
N LYS A 33 -3.46 2.81 -11.28
CA LYS A 33 -4.65 2.63 -10.45
C LYS A 33 -4.50 1.35 -9.61
N ARG A 34 -4.07 1.51 -8.35
CA ARG A 34 -3.84 0.40 -7.42
C ARG A 34 -5.10 0.13 -6.61
N LYS A 35 -5.57 -1.11 -6.63
CA LYS A 35 -6.73 -1.56 -5.83
C LYS A 35 -6.27 -1.97 -4.43
N LEU A 36 -7.04 -1.61 -3.41
CA LEU A 36 -6.92 -2.23 -2.08
C LEU A 36 -7.43 -3.68 -2.15
N ASN A 37 -6.53 -4.64 -2.07
CA ASN A 37 -6.82 -6.06 -2.32
C ASN A 37 -6.79 -6.91 -1.03
N ALA A 38 -7.21 -8.16 -1.16
CA ALA A 38 -7.30 -9.09 -0.04
C ALA A 38 -5.95 -9.37 0.64
N GLY A 39 -4.85 -9.37 -0.11
CA GLY A 39 -3.50 -9.53 0.45
C GLY A 39 -3.14 -8.36 1.37
N MET A 40 -3.39 -7.13 0.92
CA MET A 40 -3.19 -5.92 1.73
C MET A 40 -4.06 -5.94 2.99
N ALA A 41 -5.35 -6.28 2.88
CA ALA A 41 -6.27 -6.37 4.01
C ALA A 41 -5.82 -7.41 5.06
N ARG A 42 -5.38 -8.59 4.63
CA ARG A 42 -4.83 -9.63 5.51
C ARG A 42 -3.62 -9.14 6.30
N VAL A 43 -2.72 -8.41 5.65
CA VAL A 43 -1.52 -7.88 6.31
C VAL A 43 -1.90 -6.87 7.38
N LEU A 44 -2.86 -5.96 7.11
CA LEU A 44 -3.34 -5.01 8.11
C LEU A 44 -3.91 -5.70 9.35
N ILE A 45 -4.72 -6.75 9.15
CA ILE A 45 -5.25 -7.58 10.25
C ILE A 45 -4.10 -8.27 11.02
N ALA A 46 -3.14 -8.87 10.31
CA ALA A 46 -2.01 -9.52 10.95
C ALA A 46 -1.12 -8.54 11.74
N MET A 47 -0.91 -7.32 11.23
CA MET A 47 -0.24 -6.24 11.96
C MET A 47 -1.00 -5.87 13.24
N TYR A 48 -2.32 -5.64 13.13
CA TYR A 48 -3.17 -5.30 14.27
C TYR A 48 -3.12 -6.36 15.36
N ARG A 49 -3.15 -7.64 14.99
CA ARG A 49 -3.07 -8.73 15.97
C ARG A 49 -1.71 -8.85 16.63
N LYS A 50 -0.64 -8.63 15.87
CA LYS A 50 0.73 -8.80 16.34
C LYS A 50 1.15 -7.65 17.27
N ALA A 51 0.76 -6.42 16.94
CA ALA A 51 1.28 -5.23 17.59
C ALA A 51 0.19 -4.20 17.99
N GLY A 52 -1.08 -4.42 17.67
CA GLY A 52 -2.15 -3.46 17.90
C GLY A 52 -1.88 -2.16 17.13
N THR A 53 -1.55 -1.11 17.88
CA THR A 53 -1.19 0.22 17.37
C THR A 53 0.31 0.50 17.41
N ASP A 54 1.12 -0.45 17.90
CA ASP A 54 2.56 -0.31 18.04
C ASP A 54 3.31 -0.68 16.75
N TRP A 55 4.60 -0.38 16.73
CA TRP A 55 5.50 -0.66 15.63
C TRP A 55 5.73 -2.17 15.46
N THR A 56 5.73 -2.62 14.22
CA THR A 56 6.03 -4.01 13.87
C THR A 56 6.98 -4.09 12.69
N TYR A 57 7.91 -5.04 12.76
CA TYR A 57 8.81 -5.34 11.65
C TYR A 57 8.05 -6.19 10.63
N LEU A 58 7.58 -5.55 9.55
CA LEU A 58 6.68 -6.14 8.58
C LEU A 58 7.18 -7.46 7.95
N PRO A 59 8.49 -7.62 7.64
CA PRO A 59 9.00 -8.89 7.11
C PRO A 59 8.81 -10.09 8.05
N HIS A 60 8.61 -9.87 9.36
CA HIS A 60 8.37 -10.91 10.37
C HIS A 60 6.90 -10.97 10.82
N VAL A 61 5.98 -10.34 10.09
CA VAL A 61 4.55 -10.54 10.32
C VAL A 61 4.15 -11.87 9.70
N ASP A 62 3.58 -12.76 10.53
CA ASP A 62 3.10 -14.06 10.09
C ASP A 62 1.69 -13.94 9.52
N LEU A 63 1.52 -14.48 8.33
CA LEU A 63 0.23 -14.71 7.69
C LEU A 63 -0.09 -16.20 7.80
N LYS A 64 -1.14 -16.52 8.55
CA LYS A 64 -1.72 -17.87 8.55
C LYS A 64 -2.69 -18.02 7.37
N ASP A 65 -2.66 -19.20 6.77
CA ASP A 65 -3.57 -19.68 5.74
C ASP A 65 -3.87 -21.15 6.03
N GLY A 66 -4.78 -21.39 6.98
CA GLY A 66 -4.94 -22.68 7.65
C GLY A 66 -3.67 -23.09 8.40
N GLU A 67 -3.20 -24.32 8.18
CA GLU A 67 -1.97 -24.85 8.80
C GLU A 67 -0.67 -24.22 8.25
N LYS A 68 -0.74 -23.56 7.09
CA LYS A 68 0.44 -22.98 6.44
C LYS A 68 0.76 -21.61 7.03
N ARG A 69 1.98 -21.45 7.53
CA ARG A 69 2.56 -20.15 7.88
C ARG A 69 3.36 -19.61 6.71
N ARG A 70 3.09 -18.36 6.34
CA ARG A 70 3.92 -17.59 5.42
C ARG A 70 4.24 -16.27 6.08
N THR A 71 5.45 -15.75 5.89
CA THR A 71 5.70 -14.34 6.20
C THR A 71 5.17 -13.48 5.05
N VAL A 72 4.89 -12.20 5.35
CA VAL A 72 4.52 -11.20 4.34
C VAL A 72 5.54 -11.12 3.18
N GLY A 73 6.77 -11.59 3.43
CA GLY A 73 7.89 -11.56 2.50
C GLY A 73 8.36 -10.13 2.24
N HIS A 74 9.38 -9.98 1.39
CA HIS A 74 9.89 -8.67 0.96
C HIS A 74 8.97 -7.96 -0.06
N SER A 75 7.69 -8.35 -0.16
CA SER A 75 6.79 -7.80 -1.18
C SER A 75 6.39 -6.36 -0.82
N GLY A 76 6.91 -5.40 -1.58
CA GLY A 76 6.63 -3.97 -1.37
C GLY A 76 5.17 -3.57 -1.56
N GLU A 77 4.33 -4.47 -2.10
CA GLU A 77 2.89 -4.29 -2.25
C GLU A 77 2.19 -4.07 -0.90
N MET A 78 2.67 -4.72 0.15
CA MET A 78 2.03 -4.68 1.46
C MET A 78 2.23 -3.33 2.16
N CYS A 79 3.33 -2.65 1.82
CA CYS A 79 3.58 -1.28 2.24
C CYS A 79 2.73 -0.24 1.46
N MET A 80 1.99 -0.63 0.41
CA MET A 80 1.22 0.31 -0.41
C MET A 80 -0.04 0.83 0.29
N THR A 81 -0.51 0.18 1.35
CA THR A 81 -1.65 0.66 2.17
C THR A 81 -1.38 2.04 2.79
N ARG A 82 -0.12 2.47 2.83
CA ARG A 82 0.27 3.86 3.16
C ARG A 82 -0.34 4.90 2.23
N TYR A 83 -0.66 4.54 0.97
CA TYR A 83 -1.31 5.46 0.03
C TYR A 83 -2.73 5.83 0.45
N TRP A 84 -3.38 4.96 1.22
CA TRP A 84 -4.67 5.22 1.86
C TRP A 84 -4.52 5.82 3.27
N GLY A 85 -3.29 6.05 3.73
CA GLY A 85 -3.02 6.51 5.10
C GLY A 85 -3.30 5.47 6.18
N LEU A 86 -3.37 4.17 5.85
CA LEU A 86 -3.69 3.11 6.81
C LEU A 86 -2.49 2.65 7.64
N ILE A 87 -1.28 2.83 7.12
CA ILE A 87 -0.02 2.56 7.82
C ILE A 87 0.95 3.71 7.63
N GLU A 88 1.90 3.82 8.54
CA GLU A 88 3.03 4.73 8.44
C GLU A 88 4.35 4.02 8.70
N ALA A 89 5.42 4.54 8.08
CA ALA A 89 6.78 4.02 8.22
C ALA A 89 7.46 4.64 9.43
N TYR A 90 8.37 3.88 10.06
CA TYR A 90 9.15 4.37 11.19
C TYR A 90 9.95 5.63 10.82
N PRO A 91 9.85 6.71 11.60
CA PRO A 91 10.47 7.99 11.24
C PRO A 91 12.00 7.93 11.35
N ASP A 92 12.65 8.79 10.56
CA ASP A 92 14.03 9.26 10.77
C ASP A 92 15.11 8.19 10.96
N THR A 93 14.90 6.99 10.38
CA THR A 93 15.90 5.92 10.40
C THR A 93 16.41 5.64 8.99
N LYS A 94 17.72 5.73 8.80
CA LYS A 94 18.41 5.30 7.59
C LYS A 94 19.22 4.05 7.92
N ARG A 95 19.17 3.07 7.03
CA ARG A 95 20.12 1.95 7.02
C ARG A 95 21.52 2.45 6.65
N GLU A 96 22.53 1.62 6.87
CA GLU A 96 23.93 1.91 6.52
C GLU A 96 24.11 2.26 5.03
N ASP A 97 23.29 1.69 4.15
CA ASP A 97 23.24 1.99 2.72
C ASP A 97 22.51 3.30 2.36
N GLY A 98 22.09 4.08 3.36
CA GLY A 98 21.32 5.31 3.20
C GLY A 98 19.83 5.12 2.91
N SER A 99 19.34 3.87 2.84
CA SER A 99 17.95 3.56 2.55
C SER A 99 17.04 3.87 3.74
N SER A 100 15.95 4.61 3.50
CA SER A 100 14.87 4.82 4.48
C SER A 100 13.92 3.62 4.63
N ARG A 101 14.17 2.52 3.89
CA ARG A 101 13.32 1.33 3.90
C ARG A 101 13.66 0.41 5.06
N VAL A 102 13.50 0.86 6.29
CA VAL A 102 13.92 0.11 7.48
C VAL A 102 13.06 -1.13 7.75
N GLY A 103 11.82 -1.16 7.26
CA GLY A 103 10.92 -2.31 7.36
C GLY A 103 9.99 -2.30 8.58
N TRP A 104 10.09 -1.26 9.41
CA TRP A 104 9.21 -1.02 10.56
C TRP A 104 8.03 -0.15 10.15
N TRP A 105 6.83 -0.63 10.47
CA TRP A 105 5.55 -0.02 10.14
C TRP A 105 4.59 -0.11 11.32
N ARG A 106 3.65 0.82 11.42
CA ARG A 106 2.52 0.70 12.34
C ARG A 106 1.21 1.09 11.65
N LEU A 107 0.09 0.66 12.22
CA LEU A 107 -1.23 1.15 11.83
C LEU A 107 -1.39 2.61 12.30
N THR A 108 -1.96 3.44 11.44
CA THR A 108 -2.45 4.77 11.86
C THR A 108 -3.80 4.61 12.58
N PRO A 109 -4.33 5.66 13.23
CA PRO A 109 -5.69 5.63 13.78
C PRO A 109 -6.74 5.23 12.72
N LEU A 110 -6.61 5.74 11.49
CA LEU A 110 -7.47 5.36 10.37
C LEU A 110 -7.31 3.86 10.03
N GLY A 111 -6.08 3.35 10.03
CA GLY A 111 -5.78 1.94 9.82
C GLY A 111 -6.45 1.02 10.83
N VAL A 112 -6.43 1.41 12.10
CA VAL A 112 -7.08 0.66 13.19
C VAL A 112 -8.59 0.61 12.99
N GLU A 113 -9.22 1.76 12.76
CA GLU A 113 -10.67 1.83 12.53
C GLU A 113 -11.08 1.04 11.28
N PHE A 114 -10.23 1.04 10.24
CA PHE A 114 -10.46 0.25 9.04
C PHE A 114 -10.39 -1.25 9.32
N VAL A 115 -9.33 -1.71 10.00
CA VAL A 115 -9.16 -3.13 10.38
C VAL A 115 -10.32 -3.60 11.26
N LEU A 116 -10.80 -2.77 12.18
CA LEU A 116 -11.92 -3.09 13.05
C LEU A 116 -13.30 -3.03 12.35
N GLY A 117 -13.33 -2.70 11.06
CA GLY A 117 -14.56 -2.62 10.26
C GLY A 117 -15.44 -1.41 10.59
N ARG A 118 -14.88 -0.36 11.21
CA ARG A 118 -15.61 0.83 11.67
C ARG A 118 -15.57 2.00 10.68
N THR A 119 -14.72 1.93 9.66
CA THR A 119 -14.63 2.93 8.60
C THR A 119 -14.38 2.28 7.24
N GLN A 120 -14.50 3.10 6.20
CA GLN A 120 -14.29 2.71 4.81
C GLN A 120 -13.30 3.67 4.15
N VAL A 121 -12.60 3.19 3.12
CA VAL A 121 -11.69 4.01 2.30
C VAL A 121 -12.00 3.83 0.82
N PRO A 122 -11.68 4.80 -0.06
CA PRO A 122 -11.90 4.62 -1.49
C PRO A 122 -11.13 3.43 -2.05
N LYS A 123 -11.75 2.66 -2.94
CA LYS A 123 -11.22 1.38 -3.45
C LYS A 123 -9.86 1.47 -4.14
N TYR A 124 -9.53 2.61 -4.75
CA TYR A 124 -8.33 2.77 -5.57
C TYR A 124 -7.47 3.95 -5.16
N ALA A 125 -6.15 3.75 -5.18
CA ALA A 125 -5.16 4.82 -5.12
C ALA A 125 -4.57 5.05 -6.52
N ARG A 126 -4.49 6.31 -6.96
CA ARG A 126 -3.73 6.71 -8.15
C ARG A 126 -2.28 6.95 -7.73
N VAL A 127 -1.36 6.16 -8.25
CA VAL A 127 0.05 6.19 -7.82
C VAL A 127 0.95 6.52 -8.99
N TYR A 128 1.77 7.55 -8.84
CA TYR A 128 2.79 7.93 -9.83
C TYR A 128 4.09 8.25 -9.12
N SER A 129 5.20 7.69 -9.62
CA SER A 129 6.54 7.90 -9.04
C SER A 129 6.58 7.71 -7.52
N SER A 130 5.96 6.63 -7.04
CA SER A 130 5.81 6.29 -5.61
C SER A 130 5.01 7.28 -4.75
N ARG A 131 4.32 8.25 -5.34
CA ARG A 131 3.42 9.21 -4.66
C ARG A 131 1.96 8.88 -4.92
N CYS A 132 1.12 9.07 -3.91
CA CYS A 132 -0.33 9.02 -4.07
C CYS A 132 -0.79 10.36 -4.67
N LEU A 133 -1.41 10.32 -5.85
CA LEU A 133 -2.01 11.48 -6.51
C LEU A 133 -3.46 11.71 -6.06
N GLY A 134 -4.07 10.74 -5.38
CA GLY A 134 -5.44 10.81 -4.92
C GLY A 134 -6.07 9.43 -4.79
N LEU A 135 -7.17 9.38 -4.02
CA LEU A 135 -7.98 8.19 -3.81
C LEU A 135 -9.28 8.32 -4.63
N THR A 136 -9.74 7.21 -5.21
CA THR A 136 -10.89 7.17 -6.13
C THR A 136 -11.69 5.88 -6.01
N GLY A 137 -12.91 5.90 -6.54
CA GLY A 137 -13.83 4.75 -6.55
C GLY A 137 -14.63 4.62 -5.26
N ASP A 138 -15.59 3.68 -5.28
CA ASP A 138 -16.52 3.49 -4.18
C ASP A 138 -15.80 3.18 -2.87
N PRO A 139 -16.34 3.64 -1.73
CA PRO A 139 -15.85 3.23 -0.43
C PRO A 139 -15.89 1.70 -0.28
N VAL A 140 -14.84 1.13 0.29
CA VAL A 140 -14.75 -0.28 0.64
C VAL A 140 -14.38 -0.41 2.10
N SER A 141 -14.96 -1.40 2.79
CA SER A 141 -14.58 -1.83 4.13
C SER A 141 -13.47 -2.88 4.08
N ILE A 142 -12.99 -3.32 5.25
CA ILE A 142 -12.03 -4.43 5.36
C ILE A 142 -12.60 -5.73 4.79
N THR A 143 -13.89 -6.02 5.00
CA THR A 143 -14.54 -7.23 4.48
C THR A 143 -14.69 -7.18 2.96
N ASP A 144 -15.03 -6.01 2.40
CA ASP A 144 -15.08 -5.81 0.94
C ASP A 144 -13.70 -6.03 0.29
N ALA A 145 -12.63 -5.58 0.95
CA ALA A 145 -11.26 -5.76 0.46
C ALA A 145 -10.81 -7.23 0.50
N LEU A 146 -11.20 -7.98 1.54
CA LEU A 146 -10.97 -9.43 1.66
C LEU A 146 -11.73 -10.22 0.58
N GLY A 147 -12.92 -9.74 0.19
CA GLY A 147 -13.78 -10.42 -0.76
C GLY A 147 -14.23 -11.80 -0.24
N THR A 148 -14.38 -12.77 -1.14
CA THR A 148 -14.85 -14.13 -0.79
C THR A 148 -13.73 -15.11 -0.45
N LYS A 149 -12.46 -14.69 -0.60
CA LYS A 149 -11.31 -15.58 -0.42
C LYS A 149 -10.94 -15.82 1.05
N PHE A 150 -11.32 -14.90 1.94
CA PHE A 150 -10.93 -14.94 3.34
C PHE A 150 -12.08 -14.53 4.24
N ASN A 151 -12.21 -15.20 5.37
CA ASN A 151 -13.19 -14.86 6.39
C ASN A 151 -12.56 -13.88 7.38
N TYR A 152 -13.22 -12.73 7.58
CA TYR A 152 -12.76 -11.69 8.51
C TYR A 152 -12.70 -12.17 9.97
N ALA A 153 -13.72 -12.90 10.44
CA ALA A 153 -13.78 -13.38 11.81
C ALA A 153 -12.65 -14.37 12.10
N ASP A 154 -12.38 -15.30 11.19
CA ASP A 154 -11.28 -16.27 11.33
C ASP A 154 -9.93 -15.56 11.38
N LEU A 155 -9.72 -14.59 10.46
CA LEU A 155 -8.51 -13.78 10.43
C LEU A 155 -8.32 -12.93 11.67
N MET A 156 -9.39 -12.48 12.34
CA MET A 156 -9.32 -11.75 13.61
C MET A 156 -9.14 -12.68 14.82
N ALA A 157 -9.61 -13.93 14.75
CA ALA A 157 -9.46 -14.94 15.80
C ALA A 157 -8.08 -15.65 15.77
N GLY A 158 -7.54 -15.97 14.60
CA GLY A 158 -6.15 -16.42 14.42
C GLY A 158 -6.01 -17.82 13.89
N VAL A 159 -7.08 -18.22 13.22
CA VAL A 159 -7.34 -19.53 12.66
C VAL A 159 -7.15 -19.49 11.16
#